data_AF-A0A6B0ZCX4-F1
#
_entry.id   AF-A0A6B0ZCX4-F1
#
_cell.length_a   1.000
_cell.length_b   1.000
_cell.length_c   1.000
_cell.angle_alpha   90.00
_cell.angle_beta   90.00
_cell.angle_gamma   90.00
#
_symmetry.space_group_name_H-M   'P 1'
#
loop_
_entity.id
_entity.type
_entity.pdbx_description
1 polymer ?
#
loop_
_entity_poly.entity_id
_entity_poly.type
_entity_poly.pdbx_seq_one_letter_code
_entity_poly.pdbx_strand_id
1 'polypeptide(L)'
;MERIKERLLQLAERDDLFGDDDFPPPEAPGASVSYRIAQNDDDELALYVQCVGDGTSAPPHEHRTWAVIVGMRGQELNRLYGPCAGGDEPGVQREVMVERGTGVAMLHDDVHSIHIGSAATNFHCYGLALERLTGRLFWHAGSGQWQVYDDDSQIVEARPDRT
;
A
#
# COMPACT_ATOMS: atom_id res chain seq x y z
N MET A 1 1.05 -15.60 0.60
CA MET A 1 0.44 -14.35 0.10
C MET A 1 -0.93 -14.57 -0.51
N GLU A 2 -1.12 -15.48 -1.49
CA GLU A 2 -2.45 -15.67 -2.13
C GLU A 2 -3.59 -15.93 -1.12
N ARG A 3 -3.37 -16.80 -0.14
CA ARG A 3 -4.34 -17.01 0.95
C ARG A 3 -4.62 -15.76 1.80
N ILE A 4 -3.64 -14.87 1.96
CA ILE A 4 -3.82 -13.59 2.67
C ILE A 4 -4.69 -12.68 1.80
N LYS A 5 -4.39 -12.57 0.50
CA LYS A 5 -5.18 -11.80 -0.46
C LYS A 5 -6.64 -12.26 -0.49
N GLU A 6 -6.89 -13.57 -0.57
CA GLU A 6 -8.24 -14.16 -0.52
C GLU A 6 -8.99 -13.77 0.77
N ARG A 7 -8.32 -13.75 1.92
CA ARG A 7 -8.93 -13.34 3.19
C ARG A 7 -9.21 -11.85 3.26
N LEU A 8 -8.30 -11.03 2.75
CA LEU A 8 -8.50 -9.58 2.69
C LEU A 8 -9.62 -9.20 1.71
N LEU A 9 -9.76 -9.93 0.60
CA LEU A 9 -10.91 -9.77 -0.32
C LEU A 9 -12.24 -10.04 0.40
N GLN A 10 -12.33 -11.11 1.19
CA GLN A 10 -13.51 -11.39 2.01
C GLN A 10 -13.73 -10.32 3.09
N LEU A 11 -12.66 -9.82 3.71
CA LEU A 11 -12.74 -8.78 4.73
C LEU A 11 -13.20 -7.44 4.15
N ALA A 12 -12.80 -7.12 2.91
CA ALA A 12 -13.18 -5.89 2.21
C ALA A 12 -14.69 -5.81 1.89
N GLU A 13 -15.43 -6.91 2.01
CA GLU A 13 -16.89 -6.93 1.90
C GLU A 13 -17.58 -6.42 3.19
N ARG A 14 -16.84 -6.23 4.29
CA ARG A 14 -17.37 -5.80 5.60
C ARG A 14 -17.36 -4.29 5.76
N ASP A 15 -18.18 -3.59 4.96
CA ASP A 15 -18.35 -2.13 5.04
C ASP A 15 -18.73 -1.66 6.46
N ASP A 16 -19.43 -2.49 7.24
CA ASP A 16 -19.80 -2.21 8.64
C ASP A 16 -18.61 -2.11 9.60
N LEU A 17 -17.46 -2.67 9.23
CA LEU A 17 -16.25 -2.65 10.04
C LEU A 17 -15.26 -1.55 9.64
N PHE A 18 -15.41 -0.93 8.46
CA PHE A 18 -14.40 -0.02 7.89
C PHE A 18 -15.01 1.24 7.26
N GLY A 19 -16.00 1.82 7.96
CA GLY A 19 -16.63 3.08 7.58
C GLY A 19 -15.76 4.31 7.80
N ASP A 20 -16.10 5.42 7.13
CA ASP A 20 -15.33 6.66 7.14
C ASP A 20 -15.24 7.35 8.51
N ASP A 21 -16.21 7.11 9.40
CA ASP A 21 -16.19 7.65 10.77
C ASP A 21 -14.99 7.12 11.58
N ASP A 22 -14.59 5.87 11.34
CA ASP A 22 -13.43 5.24 12.00
C ASP A 22 -12.13 5.45 11.20
N PHE A 23 -12.23 5.67 9.88
CA PHE A 23 -11.10 5.73 8.94
C PHE A 23 -11.22 6.93 7.99
N PRO A 24 -11.21 8.17 8.50
CA PRO A 24 -11.45 9.34 7.66
C PRO A 24 -10.32 9.53 6.62
N PRO A 25 -10.64 9.82 5.35
CA PRO A 25 -9.62 10.14 4.36
C PRO A 25 -8.94 11.47 4.68
N PRO A 26 -7.70 11.69 4.24
CA PRO A 26 -7.03 12.96 4.43
C PRO A 26 -7.67 14.04 3.53
N GLU A 27 -7.81 15.26 4.04
CA GLU A 27 -8.43 16.37 3.30
C GLU A 27 -7.53 16.94 2.19
N ALA A 28 -6.22 16.79 2.34
CA ALA A 28 -5.25 17.36 1.40
C ALA A 28 -5.08 16.46 0.16
N PRO A 29 -5.16 17.00 -1.07
CA PRO A 29 -4.82 16.26 -2.28
C PRO A 29 -3.40 15.70 -2.23
N GLY A 30 -3.21 14.48 -2.73
CA GLY A 30 -1.92 13.79 -2.69
C GLY A 30 -1.48 13.29 -1.31
N ALA A 31 -2.29 13.47 -0.26
CA ALA A 31 -1.99 12.95 1.06
C ALA A 31 -2.54 11.53 1.25
N SER A 32 -1.93 10.79 2.19
CA SER A 32 -2.38 9.48 2.63
C SER A 32 -2.28 9.35 4.15
N VAL A 33 -3.09 8.48 4.73
CA VAL A 33 -3.01 8.05 6.13
C VAL A 33 -3.20 6.54 6.20
N SER A 34 -2.40 5.88 7.02
CA SER A 34 -2.45 4.44 7.23
C SER A 34 -2.90 4.15 8.67
N TYR A 35 -4.09 3.55 8.82
CA TYR A 35 -4.62 3.14 10.11
C TYR A 35 -4.20 1.70 10.43
N ARG A 36 -3.38 1.48 11.46
CA ARG A 36 -2.97 0.14 11.90
C ARG A 36 -4.16 -0.60 12.49
N ILE A 37 -4.52 -1.72 11.86
CA ILE A 37 -5.61 -2.61 12.30
C ILE A 37 -5.09 -3.73 13.20
N ALA A 38 -3.95 -4.32 12.83
CA ALA A 38 -3.34 -5.41 13.55
C ALA A 38 -1.84 -5.48 13.27
N GLN A 39 -1.07 -5.89 14.27
CA GLN A 39 0.36 -6.16 14.19
C GLN A 39 0.69 -7.26 15.19
N ASN A 40 1.48 -8.25 14.79
CA ASN A 40 1.97 -9.30 15.69
C ASN A 40 3.19 -8.83 16.50
N ASP A 41 3.52 -9.55 17.57
CA ASP A 41 4.57 -9.19 18.53
C ASP A 41 5.99 -9.12 17.92
N ASP A 42 6.23 -9.84 16.82
CA ASP A 42 7.49 -9.86 16.06
C ASP A 42 7.49 -8.92 14.84
N ASP A 43 6.41 -8.17 14.64
CA ASP A 43 6.18 -7.23 13.53
C ASP A 43 6.18 -7.87 12.12
N GLU A 44 6.29 -9.20 11.99
CA GLU A 44 6.38 -9.92 10.71
C GLU A 44 5.01 -10.08 9.99
N LEU A 45 3.97 -9.46 10.53
CA LEU A 45 2.65 -9.34 9.93
C LEU A 45 1.97 -8.07 10.47
N ALA A 46 1.83 -7.07 9.61
CA ALA A 46 1.10 -5.85 9.91
C ALA A 46 0.00 -5.60 8.89
N LEU A 47 -1.18 -5.23 9.34
CA LEU A 47 -2.35 -4.90 8.53
C LEU A 47 -2.77 -3.46 8.78
N TYR A 48 -2.94 -2.72 7.70
CA TYR A 48 -3.36 -1.34 7.70
C TYR A 48 -4.59 -1.15 6.80
N VAL A 49 -5.44 -0.20 7.16
CA VAL A 49 -6.37 0.46 6.23
C VAL A 49 -5.71 1.75 5.78
N GLN A 50 -5.36 1.84 4.51
CA GLN A 50 -4.82 3.07 3.93
C GLN A 50 -5.94 3.86 3.26
N CYS A 51 -6.10 5.11 3.66
CA CYS A 51 -6.97 6.07 3.01
C CYS A 51 -6.12 7.10 2.28
N VAL A 52 -6.43 7.35 1.02
CA VAL A 52 -5.68 8.26 0.14
C VAL A 52 -6.60 9.31 -0.46
N GLY A 53 -6.12 10.54 -0.52
CA GLY A 53 -6.84 11.65 -1.14
C GLY A 53 -6.73 11.66 -2.66
N ASP A 54 -7.45 12.59 -3.29
CA ASP A 54 -7.45 12.78 -4.75
C ASP A 54 -6.06 13.05 -5.31
N GLY A 55 -5.78 12.49 -6.49
CA GLY A 55 -4.54 12.73 -7.24
C GLY A 55 -3.28 12.11 -6.63
N THR A 56 -3.42 11.21 -5.64
CA THR A 56 -2.28 10.55 -5.00
C THR A 56 -1.55 9.62 -5.97
N SER A 57 -0.22 9.64 -5.92
CA SER A 57 0.61 8.75 -6.72
C SER A 57 1.92 8.46 -6.00
N ALA A 58 2.43 7.24 -6.18
CA ALA A 58 3.75 6.84 -5.71
C ALA A 58 4.60 6.40 -6.92
N PRO A 59 5.89 6.78 -6.98
CA PRO A 59 6.80 6.36 -8.04
C PRO A 59 7.04 4.84 -7.98
N PRO A 60 7.67 4.22 -9.00
CA PRO A 60 8.09 2.83 -8.91
C PRO A 60 8.95 2.59 -7.66
N HIS A 61 8.50 1.74 -6.74
CA HIS A 61 9.19 1.43 -5.49
C HIS A 61 9.05 -0.05 -5.11
N GLU A 62 10.00 -0.53 -4.32
CA GLU A 62 9.98 -1.87 -3.71
C GLU A 62 9.58 -1.82 -2.23
N HIS A 63 9.29 -2.98 -1.65
CA HIS A 63 8.80 -3.09 -0.27
C HIS A 63 9.84 -3.67 0.69
N ARG A 64 10.86 -4.42 0.20
CA ARG A 64 11.85 -5.18 1.00
C ARG A 64 11.24 -6.23 1.95
N THR A 65 9.96 -6.48 1.81
CA THR A 65 9.18 -7.54 2.45
C THR A 65 8.03 -7.90 1.50
N TRP A 66 7.32 -8.98 1.76
CA TRP A 66 6.12 -9.26 0.97
C TRP A 66 5.01 -8.25 1.29
N ALA A 67 4.18 -7.93 0.30
CA ALA A 67 3.06 -7.01 0.42
C ALA A 67 1.80 -7.59 -0.25
N VAL A 68 0.64 -7.36 0.35
CA VAL A 68 -0.67 -7.66 -0.23
C VAL A 68 -1.55 -6.43 -0.11
N ILE A 69 -2.08 -5.96 -1.24
CA ILE A 69 -2.94 -4.77 -1.31
C ILE A 69 -4.29 -5.18 -1.90
N VAL A 70 -5.38 -4.82 -1.23
CA VAL A 70 -6.76 -5.15 -1.66
C VAL A 70 -7.63 -3.91 -1.61
N GLY A 71 -8.37 -3.65 -2.68
CA GLY A 71 -9.25 -2.49 -2.77
C GLY A 71 -10.51 -2.65 -1.94
N MET A 72 -10.89 -1.58 -1.23
CA MET A 72 -12.14 -1.54 -0.44
C MET A 72 -13.13 -0.55 -1.06
N ARG A 73 -12.66 0.66 -1.38
CA ARG A 73 -13.44 1.76 -1.95
C ARG A 73 -12.56 2.57 -2.92
N GLY A 74 -13.15 3.08 -4.00
CA GLY A 74 -12.40 3.80 -5.03
C GLY A 74 -11.53 2.87 -5.89
N GLN A 75 -10.62 3.48 -6.65
CA GLN A 75 -9.81 2.81 -7.66
C GLN A 75 -8.36 3.26 -7.55
N GLU A 76 -7.46 2.29 -7.47
CA GLU A 76 -6.01 2.49 -7.45
C GLU A 76 -5.35 1.69 -8.58
N LEU A 77 -4.82 2.38 -9.59
CA LEU A 77 -4.09 1.71 -10.65
C LEU A 77 -2.68 1.36 -10.16
N ASN A 78 -2.39 0.07 -10.11
CA ASN A 78 -1.07 -0.46 -9.78
C ASN A 78 -0.36 -0.88 -11.07
N ARG A 79 0.75 -0.22 -11.40
CA ARG A 79 1.65 -0.66 -12.47
C ARG A 79 2.73 -1.53 -11.86
N LEU A 80 2.83 -2.77 -12.32
CA LEU A 80 3.81 -3.75 -11.86
C LEU A 80 4.98 -3.80 -12.84
N TYR A 81 6.19 -3.88 -12.29
CA TYR A 81 7.45 -3.87 -13.03
C TYR A 81 8.24 -5.15 -12.77
N GLY A 82 9.35 -5.33 -13.50
CA GLY A 82 10.33 -6.35 -13.12
C GLY A 82 11.04 -6.00 -11.81
N PRO A 83 11.76 -6.96 -11.20
CA PRO A 83 12.44 -6.74 -9.93
C PRO A 83 13.46 -5.59 -9.97
N CYS A 84 13.64 -4.93 -8.83
CA CYS A 84 14.64 -3.87 -8.67
C CYS A 84 16.07 -4.45 -8.80
N ALA A 85 16.67 -4.31 -9.99
CA ALA A 85 18.07 -4.71 -10.24
C ALA A 85 19.06 -3.52 -10.15
N GLY A 86 18.62 -2.36 -9.67
CA GLY A 86 19.48 -1.21 -9.35
C GLY A 86 20.13 -0.45 -10.51
N GLY A 87 19.87 -0.81 -11.77
CA GLY A 87 20.54 -0.20 -12.93
C GLY A 87 19.67 0.75 -13.74
N ASP A 88 18.52 0.27 -14.22
CA ASP A 88 17.78 0.90 -15.30
C ASP A 88 16.38 1.36 -14.88
N GLU A 89 15.78 2.20 -15.71
CA GLU A 89 14.38 2.60 -15.60
C GLU A 89 13.49 1.35 -15.65
N PRO A 90 12.60 1.16 -14.66
CA PRO A 90 11.76 -0.02 -14.63
C PRO A 90 10.70 0.05 -15.75
N GLY A 91 10.64 -1.00 -16.57
CA GLY A 91 9.60 -1.16 -17.61
C GLY A 91 8.33 -1.79 -17.06
N VAL A 92 7.16 -1.21 -17.39
CA VAL A 92 5.86 -1.74 -16.98
C VAL A 92 5.64 -3.11 -17.63
N GLN A 93 5.37 -4.12 -16.82
CA GLN A 93 5.06 -5.48 -17.28
C GLN A 93 3.55 -5.75 -17.29
N ARG A 94 2.84 -5.20 -16.31
CA ARG A 94 1.41 -5.42 -16.14
C ARG A 94 0.78 -4.26 -15.41
N GLU A 95 -0.47 -3.98 -15.71
CA GLU A 95 -1.31 -3.08 -14.94
C GLU A 95 -2.44 -3.86 -14.27
N VAL A 96 -2.76 -3.49 -13.02
CA VAL A 96 -3.86 -4.06 -12.25
C VAL A 96 -4.62 -2.91 -11.62
N MET A 97 -5.93 -2.85 -11.86
CA MET A 97 -6.81 -1.97 -11.10
C MET A 97 -7.11 -2.64 -9.76
N VAL A 98 -6.68 -2.01 -8.67
CA VAL A 98 -7.03 -2.40 -7.30
C VAL A 98 -8.26 -1.61 -6.89
N GLU A 99 -9.37 -2.31 -6.78
CA GLU A 99 -10.69 -1.81 -6.42
C GLU A 99 -11.42 -2.92 -5.66
N ARG A 100 -12.68 -2.67 -5.26
CA ARG A 100 -13.47 -3.69 -4.56
C ARG A 100 -13.51 -5.00 -5.36
N GLY A 101 -13.07 -6.09 -4.72
CA GLY A 101 -13.03 -7.43 -5.32
C GLY A 101 -11.72 -7.76 -6.07
N THR A 102 -10.76 -6.84 -6.12
CA THR A 102 -9.44 -7.07 -6.71
C THR A 102 -8.30 -6.70 -5.75
N GLY A 103 -7.10 -7.20 -6.06
CA GLY A 103 -5.91 -6.93 -5.26
C GLY A 103 -4.64 -7.50 -5.90
N VAL A 104 -3.50 -7.08 -5.37
CA VAL A 104 -2.16 -7.50 -5.79
C VAL A 104 -1.42 -8.15 -4.62
N ALA A 105 -0.50 -9.06 -4.94
CA ALA A 105 0.41 -9.68 -3.99
C ALA A 105 1.81 -9.61 -4.59
N MET A 106 2.78 -9.14 -3.80
CA MET A 106 4.12 -8.77 -4.24
C MET A 106 5.16 -9.34 -3.27
N LEU A 107 6.24 -9.89 -3.81
CA LEU A 107 7.42 -10.30 -3.06
C LEU A 107 8.30 -9.09 -2.71
N HIS A 108 9.37 -9.36 -1.98
CA HIS A 108 10.26 -8.33 -1.42
C HIS A 108 10.92 -7.39 -2.45
N ASP A 109 11.18 -7.91 -3.64
CA ASP A 109 11.89 -7.29 -4.76
C ASP A 109 10.96 -6.91 -5.91
N ASP A 110 9.66 -7.24 -5.80
CA ASP A 110 8.66 -6.78 -6.74
C ASP A 110 8.49 -5.26 -6.61
N VAL A 111 8.44 -4.59 -7.77
CA VAL A 111 8.34 -3.14 -7.87
C VAL A 111 6.96 -2.78 -8.42
N HIS A 112 6.36 -1.74 -7.84
CA HIS A 112 5.14 -1.16 -8.37
C HIS A 112 5.09 0.36 -8.26
N SER A 113 4.18 0.99 -9.01
CA SER A 113 3.82 2.38 -8.84
C SER A 113 2.31 2.51 -8.73
N ILE A 114 1.87 3.53 -8.01
CA ILE A 114 0.48 3.75 -7.64
C ILE A 114 -0.02 5.01 -8.35
N HIS A 115 -1.22 4.96 -8.92
CA HIS A 115 -1.87 6.09 -9.60
C HIS A 115 -3.34 6.15 -9.23
N ILE A 116 -3.73 7.18 -8.48
CA ILE A 116 -5.08 7.36 -7.95
C ILE A 116 -5.65 8.67 -8.50
N GLY A 117 -6.73 8.58 -9.27
CA GLY A 117 -7.41 9.76 -9.81
C GLY A 117 -8.34 10.44 -8.82
N SER A 118 -8.97 9.66 -7.95
CA SER A 118 -9.94 10.10 -6.93
C SER A 118 -9.76 9.24 -5.69
N ALA A 119 -10.14 9.77 -4.53
CA ALA A 119 -9.92 9.13 -3.24
C ALA A 119 -10.24 7.63 -3.22
N ALA A 120 -9.39 6.87 -2.54
CA ALA A 120 -9.47 5.43 -2.44
C ALA A 120 -9.17 4.96 -1.02
N THR A 121 -9.59 3.73 -0.73
CA THR A 121 -9.32 3.06 0.54
C THR A 121 -9.00 1.60 0.28
N ASN A 122 -7.85 1.16 0.79
CA ASN A 122 -7.29 -0.15 0.52
C ASN A 122 -6.83 -0.81 1.83
N PHE A 123 -6.87 -2.14 1.88
CA PHE A 123 -6.05 -2.88 2.83
C PHE A 123 -4.62 -2.96 2.34
N HIS A 124 -3.67 -2.73 3.23
CA HIS A 124 -2.26 -2.97 3.02
C HIS A 124 -1.76 -3.94 4.08
N CYS A 125 -1.25 -5.09 3.67
CA CYS A 125 -0.71 -6.09 4.59
C CYS A 125 0.73 -6.42 4.21
N TYR A 126 1.64 -6.31 5.19
CA TYR A 126 3.07 -6.47 4.98
C TYR A 126 3.64 -7.58 5.85
N GLY A 127 4.70 -8.22 5.35
CA GLY A 127 5.50 -9.18 6.10
C GLY A 127 6.50 -8.59 7.07
N LEU A 128 6.54 -7.27 7.14
CA LEU A 128 7.24 -6.52 8.18
C LEU A 128 6.50 -5.19 8.33
N ALA A 129 6.25 -4.76 9.57
CA ALA A 129 5.59 -3.48 9.83
C ALA A 129 6.31 -2.31 9.15
N LEU A 130 5.55 -1.36 8.62
CA LEU A 130 6.09 -0.25 7.82
C LEU A 130 7.15 0.55 8.59
N GLU A 131 6.92 0.82 9.88
CA GLU A 131 7.87 1.53 10.73
C GLU A 131 9.20 0.79 11.00
N ARG A 132 9.28 -0.50 10.67
CA ARG A 132 10.49 -1.32 10.78
C ARG A 132 11.27 -1.39 9.47
N LEU A 133 10.65 -1.02 8.34
CA LEU A 133 11.28 -1.06 7.03
C LEU A 133 12.30 0.07 6.89
N THR A 134 13.50 -0.28 6.42
CA THR A 134 14.58 0.69 6.17
C THR A 134 15.24 0.41 4.84
N GLY A 135 15.73 1.46 4.18
CA GLY A 135 16.51 1.34 2.94
C GLY A 135 15.73 0.79 1.75
N ARG A 136 14.41 0.97 1.71
CA ARG A 136 13.61 0.70 0.51
C ARG A 136 14.08 1.59 -0.63
N LEU A 137 13.88 1.16 -1.86
CA LEU A 137 14.29 1.90 -3.04
C LEU A 137 13.09 2.36 -3.87
N PHE A 138 13.24 3.51 -4.51
CA PHE A 138 12.36 3.95 -5.58
C PHE A 138 13.11 4.51 -6.76
N TRP A 139 12.49 4.47 -7.92
CA TRP A 139 13.00 5.07 -9.13
C TRP A 139 12.71 6.57 -9.16
N HIS A 140 13.76 7.39 -9.08
CA HIS A 140 13.67 8.83 -9.22
C HIS A 140 13.88 9.23 -10.69
N ALA A 141 12.78 9.45 -11.42
CA ALA A 141 12.78 9.75 -12.85
C ALA A 141 13.63 10.98 -13.21
N GLY A 142 13.67 12.00 -12.36
CA GLY A 142 14.43 13.23 -12.62
C GLY A 142 15.94 13.05 -12.62
N SER A 143 16.46 12.07 -11.87
CA SER A 143 17.89 11.75 -11.84
C SER A 143 18.24 10.51 -12.66
N GLY A 144 17.24 9.71 -13.06
CA GLY A 144 17.45 8.43 -13.72
C GLY A 144 18.18 7.43 -12.82
N GLN A 145 17.88 7.42 -11.52
CA GLN A 145 18.55 6.56 -10.54
C GLN A 145 17.56 6.01 -9.51
N TRP A 146 17.88 4.82 -9.00
CA TRP A 146 17.28 4.29 -7.78
C TRP A 146 17.81 5.05 -6.56
N GLN A 147 16.91 5.54 -5.72
CA GLN A 147 17.23 6.28 -4.49
C GLN A 147 16.55 5.64 -3.29
N VAL A 148 17.08 5.93 -2.09
CA VAL A 148 16.46 5.48 -0.84
C VAL A 148 15.11 6.17 -0.69
N TYR A 149 14.07 5.37 -0.45
CA TYR A 149 12.72 5.81 -0.15
C TYR A 149 12.62 6.08 1.34
N ASP A 150 12.63 7.35 1.72
CA ASP A 150 12.28 7.78 3.07
C ASP A 150 10.76 7.72 3.21
N ASP A 151 10.29 6.80 4.06
CA ASP A 151 8.86 6.61 4.29
C ASP A 151 8.36 7.50 5.42
N ASP A 152 7.84 8.67 5.06
CA ASP A 152 7.13 9.55 6.00
C ASP A 152 5.66 9.11 6.21
N SER A 153 5.34 7.82 5.97
CA SER A 153 4.00 7.26 6.16
C SER A 153 3.42 7.65 7.53
N GLN A 154 2.29 8.35 7.49
CA GLN A 154 1.52 8.68 8.69
C GLN A 154 0.75 7.44 9.16
N ILE A 155 1.30 6.74 10.15
CA ILE A 155 0.66 5.58 10.77
C ILE A 155 -0.09 6.03 12.04
N VAL A 156 -1.37 5.67 12.13
CA VAL A 156 -2.24 5.97 13.28
C VAL A 156 -2.84 4.66 13.78
N GLU A 157 -2.97 4.48 15.10
CA GLU A 157 -3.68 3.31 15.64
C GLU A 157 -5.17 3.39 15.28
N ALA A 158 -5.73 2.31 14.74
CA ALA A 158 -7.17 2.26 14.51
C ALA A 158 -7.91 2.13 15.85
N ARG A 159 -8.91 2.99 16.07
CA ARG A 159 -9.82 2.95 17.23
C ARG A 159 -9.06 2.83 18.58
N PRO A 160 -8.20 3.79 18.93
CA PRO A 160 -7.38 3.71 20.15
C PRO A 160 -8.21 3.59 21.44
N ASP A 161 -9.49 3.98 21.41
CA ASP A 161 -10.40 4.00 22.56
C ASP A 161 -11.30 2.75 22.68
N ARG A 162 -11.17 1.76 21.79
CA ARG A 162 -11.97 0.52 21.83
C ARG A 162 -11.07 -0.67 22.16
N THR A 163 -11.01 -1.04 23.44
CA THR A 163 -10.42 -2.29 23.94
C THR A 163 -11.43 -3.42 24.07
#